data_AF-A0A073K7V9-F1
#
_entry.id   AF-A0A073K7V9-F1
#
_cell.length_a   1.000
_cell.length_b   1.000
_cell.length_c   1.000
_cell.angle_alpha   90.00
_cell.angle_beta   90.00
_cell.angle_gamma   90.00
#
_symmetry.space_group_name_H-M   'P 1'
#
loop_
_entity.id
_entity.type
_entity.pdbx_description
1 polymer ?
#
loop_
_entity_poly.entity_id
_entity_poly.type
_entity_poly.pdbx_seq_one_letter_code
_entity_poly.pdbx_strand_id
1 'polypeptide(L)'
;MKKKMLVVLTSVEKYPNLSRATGLWLGEAVHFVKKVEEAGYEVDYVSPQGGYTPIDPHSLAMAENIDWEWYQKKEFMNRLGSTLKPSEVNPDDYAVIYYAGGHGVIWDFPENEELQNISQNIYENGGIVSSVCHGAVGLLNIKLSNGEYLINGKKVTGFSNEEERLVELDQFVPFLTEDELLKKGAIYQKAEQPWEAYAIEDNRLITGQNPASGGPVAELVLKQLQKNA
;
A
#
# COMPACT_ATOMS: atom_id res chain seq x y z
N MET A 1 2.79 0.54 25.58
CA MET A 1 2.84 -0.50 24.53
C MET A 1 3.28 0.16 23.24
N LYS A 2 3.96 -0.54 22.33
CA LYS A 2 4.30 0.04 21.01
C LYS A 2 3.00 0.31 20.26
N LYS A 3 2.89 1.43 19.56
CA LYS A 3 1.78 1.66 18.61
C LYS A 3 1.83 0.61 17.49
N LYS A 4 0.67 0.26 16.95
CA LYS A 4 0.51 -0.77 15.91
C LYS A 4 0.85 -0.23 14.52
N MET A 5 0.80 -1.10 13.51
CA MET A 5 0.78 -0.72 12.10
C MET A 5 -0.58 -1.06 11.48
N LEU A 6 -1.09 -0.16 10.64
CA LEU A 6 -2.33 -0.34 9.92
C LEU A 6 -2.01 -0.68 8.46
N VAL A 7 -2.41 -1.86 7.99
CA VAL A 7 -2.24 -2.25 6.59
C VAL A 7 -3.56 -2.07 5.85
N VAL A 8 -3.54 -1.24 4.81
CA VAL A 8 -4.68 -0.93 3.95
C VAL A 8 -4.70 -1.90 2.78
N LEU A 9 -5.85 -2.52 2.54
CA LEU A 9 -6.08 -3.52 1.52
C LEU A 9 -7.30 -3.15 0.66
N THR A 10 -7.32 -3.57 -0.60
CA THR A 10 -8.49 -3.35 -1.47
C THR A 10 -9.66 -4.26 -1.09
N SER A 11 -10.87 -3.82 -1.44
CA SER A 11 -12.11 -4.59 -1.46
C SER A 11 -12.57 -4.95 -2.88
N VAL A 12 -11.79 -4.59 -3.93
CA VAL A 12 -12.19 -4.78 -5.34
C VAL A 12 -11.64 -6.09 -5.90
N GLU A 13 -12.54 -6.97 -6.30
CA GLU A 13 -12.22 -8.36 -6.72
C GLU A 13 -12.16 -8.57 -8.24
N LYS A 14 -12.55 -7.57 -9.04
CA LYS A 14 -12.67 -7.70 -10.49
C LYS A 14 -12.46 -6.36 -11.18
N TYR A 15 -11.74 -6.38 -12.30
CA TYR A 15 -11.69 -5.24 -13.21
C TYR A 15 -13.12 -4.90 -13.70
N PRO A 16 -13.56 -3.63 -13.64
CA PRO A 16 -14.90 -3.26 -14.12
C PRO A 16 -15.12 -3.54 -15.61
N ASN A 17 -14.07 -3.33 -16.42
CA ASN A 17 -14.13 -3.37 -17.89
C ASN A 17 -13.53 -4.65 -18.49
N LEU A 18 -13.14 -5.63 -17.66
CA LEU A 18 -12.51 -6.87 -18.11
C LEU A 18 -13.07 -8.05 -17.31
N SER A 19 -13.29 -9.19 -17.96
CA SER A 19 -13.71 -10.43 -17.29
C SER A 19 -12.51 -11.14 -16.60
N ARG A 20 -11.79 -10.39 -15.76
CA ARG A 20 -10.60 -10.83 -15.03
C ARG A 20 -10.73 -10.44 -13.57
N ALA A 21 -10.40 -11.37 -12.67
CA ALA A 21 -10.33 -11.08 -11.24
C ALA A 21 -9.08 -10.24 -10.92
N THR A 22 -9.17 -9.43 -9.87
CA THR A 22 -8.05 -8.71 -9.26
C THR A 22 -8.22 -8.70 -7.75
N GLY A 23 -7.39 -7.95 -7.05
CA GLY A 23 -7.46 -7.79 -5.61
C GLY A 23 -6.12 -7.32 -5.08
N LEU A 24 -5.86 -7.70 -3.84
CA LEU A 24 -4.56 -7.57 -3.21
C LEU A 24 -3.52 -8.40 -3.98
N TRP A 25 -2.37 -7.78 -4.28
CA TRP A 25 -1.18 -8.56 -4.60
C TRP A 25 -0.61 -9.19 -3.33
N LEU A 26 -0.78 -10.50 -3.13
CA LEU A 26 -0.54 -11.14 -1.82
C LEU A 26 0.85 -10.85 -1.24
N GLY A 27 1.90 -10.97 -2.06
CA GLY A 27 3.29 -10.77 -1.63
C GLY A 27 3.58 -9.36 -1.13
N GLU A 28 2.83 -8.35 -1.58
CA GLU A 28 3.01 -6.98 -1.11
C GLU A 28 2.60 -6.83 0.37
N ALA A 29 1.52 -7.50 0.78
CA ALA A 29 1.17 -7.57 2.20
C ALA A 29 2.13 -8.50 2.97
N VAL A 30 2.41 -9.70 2.46
CA VAL A 30 3.22 -10.71 3.15
C VAL A 30 4.63 -10.23 3.44
N HIS A 31 5.33 -9.70 2.42
CA HIS A 31 6.72 -9.26 2.53
C HIS A 31 6.90 -8.11 3.53
N PHE A 32 5.92 -7.20 3.60
CA PHE A 32 5.91 -6.13 4.58
C PHE A 32 5.57 -6.66 5.99
N VAL A 33 4.43 -7.34 6.14
CA VAL A 33 3.90 -7.80 7.43
C VAL A 33 4.87 -8.72 8.14
N LYS A 34 5.48 -9.68 7.42
CA LYS A 34 6.46 -10.59 8.00
C LYS A 34 7.58 -9.84 8.70
N LYS A 35 8.19 -8.86 8.04
CA LYS A 35 9.33 -8.11 8.59
C LYS A 35 8.93 -7.29 9.82
N VAL A 36 7.75 -6.68 9.81
CA VAL A 36 7.30 -5.83 10.92
C VAL A 36 6.84 -6.64 12.13
N GLU A 37 6.19 -7.80 11.92
CA GLU A 37 5.85 -8.73 12.99
C GLU A 37 7.11 -9.37 13.60
N GLU A 38 8.12 -9.71 12.79
CA GLU A 38 9.45 -10.17 13.28
C GLU A 38 10.17 -9.10 14.11
N ALA A 39 9.92 -7.81 13.85
CA ALA A 39 10.40 -6.69 14.66
C ALA A 39 9.55 -6.42 15.92
N GLY A 40 8.52 -7.24 16.16
CA GLY A 40 7.65 -7.18 17.34
C GLY A 40 6.60 -6.08 17.30
N TYR A 41 6.12 -5.69 16.11
CA TYR A 41 4.97 -4.82 15.95
C TYR A 41 3.70 -5.63 15.68
N GLU A 42 2.60 -5.20 16.26
CA GLU A 42 1.26 -5.71 15.93
C GLU A 42 0.73 -5.02 14.66
N VAL A 43 -0.04 -5.75 13.88
CA VAL A 43 -0.62 -5.28 12.62
C VAL A 43 -2.14 -5.48 12.63
N ASP A 44 -2.89 -4.42 12.32
CA ASP A 44 -4.32 -4.52 11.99
C ASP A 44 -4.51 -4.29 10.48
N TYR A 45 -5.58 -4.83 9.91
CA TYR A 45 -5.92 -4.65 8.50
C TYR A 45 -7.22 -3.87 8.36
N VAL A 46 -7.24 -2.96 7.39
CA VAL A 46 -8.42 -2.16 7.02
C VAL A 46 -8.63 -2.25 5.51
N SER A 47 -9.88 -2.27 5.07
CA SER A 47 -10.22 -2.09 3.66
C SER A 47 -11.39 -1.14 3.50
N PRO A 48 -11.59 -0.50 2.33
CA PRO A 48 -12.69 0.44 2.10
C PRO A 48 -14.08 -0.08 2.52
N GLN A 49 -14.36 -1.37 2.31
CA GLN A 49 -15.64 -2.00 2.68
C GLN A 49 -15.60 -2.78 4.00
N GLY A 50 -14.41 -2.96 4.58
CA GLY A 50 -14.16 -3.94 5.64
C GLY A 50 -14.47 -5.38 5.20
N GLY A 51 -14.34 -6.33 6.12
CA GLY A 51 -14.60 -7.73 5.85
C GLY A 51 -13.55 -8.36 4.92
N TYR A 52 -14.00 -9.11 3.91
CA TYR A 52 -13.14 -9.89 3.05
C TYR A 52 -12.35 -9.03 2.04
N THR A 53 -11.03 -9.21 2.01
CA THR A 53 -10.15 -8.72 0.96
C THR A 53 -9.95 -9.79 -0.11
N PRO A 54 -10.27 -9.51 -1.39
CA PRO A 54 -9.95 -10.41 -2.49
C PRO A 54 -8.43 -10.44 -2.76
N ILE A 55 -7.92 -11.60 -3.13
CA ILE A 55 -6.53 -11.77 -3.57
C ILE A 55 -6.51 -11.87 -5.09
N ASP A 56 -5.62 -11.13 -5.74
CA ASP A 56 -5.40 -11.22 -7.18
C ASP A 56 -4.85 -12.61 -7.53
N PRO A 57 -5.55 -13.42 -8.36
CA PRO A 57 -5.06 -14.75 -8.73
C PRO A 57 -3.72 -14.74 -9.46
N HIS A 58 -3.38 -13.65 -10.14
CA HIS A 58 -2.08 -13.51 -10.79
C HIS A 58 -0.94 -13.39 -9.77
N SER A 59 -1.19 -12.75 -8.62
CA SER A 59 -0.21 -12.71 -7.53
C SER A 59 0.09 -14.10 -6.98
N LEU A 60 -0.89 -15.01 -6.93
CA LEU A 60 -0.68 -16.40 -6.52
C LEU A 60 0.10 -17.21 -7.57
N ALA A 61 -0.09 -16.93 -8.86
CA ALA A 61 0.68 -17.57 -9.92
C ALA A 61 2.18 -17.18 -9.89
N MET A 62 2.48 -15.99 -9.36
CA MET A 62 3.82 -15.41 -9.25
C MET A 62 4.38 -15.50 -7.83
N ALA A 63 3.70 -16.21 -6.93
CA ALA A 63 3.99 -16.24 -5.51
C ALA A 63 5.33 -16.94 -5.20
N GLU A 64 6.08 -16.35 -4.28
CA GLU A 64 7.30 -16.95 -3.72
C GLU A 64 6.95 -18.01 -2.66
N ASN A 65 7.94 -18.80 -2.22
CA ASN A 65 7.73 -19.80 -1.17
C ASN A 65 7.14 -19.18 0.11
N ILE A 66 7.60 -17.97 0.47
CA ILE A 66 7.12 -17.28 1.65
C ILE A 66 5.65 -16.85 1.52
N ASP A 67 5.21 -16.47 0.32
CA ASP A 67 3.81 -16.13 0.06
C ASP A 67 2.91 -17.35 0.26
N TRP A 68 3.35 -18.53 -0.22
CA TRP A 68 2.62 -19.78 0.00
C TRP A 68 2.56 -20.19 1.48
N GLU A 69 3.65 -20.01 2.22
CA GLU A 69 3.67 -20.25 3.67
C GLU A 69 2.62 -19.39 4.39
N TRP A 70 2.51 -18.11 4.02
CA TRP A 70 1.54 -17.19 4.61
C TRP A 70 0.12 -17.45 4.14
N TYR A 71 -0.08 -17.73 2.85
CA TYR A 71 -1.38 -18.10 2.28
C TYR A 71 -2.00 -19.32 2.98
N GLN A 72 -1.18 -20.25 3.46
CA GLN A 72 -1.63 -21.44 4.19
C GLN A 72 -1.87 -21.21 5.69
N LYS A 73 -1.49 -20.04 6.24
CA LYS A 73 -1.75 -19.69 7.65
C LYS A 73 -3.19 -19.22 7.81
N LYS A 74 -4.02 -20.05 8.45
CA LYS A 74 -5.42 -19.73 8.76
C LYS A 74 -5.57 -18.41 9.52
N GLU A 75 -4.67 -18.11 10.44
CA GLU A 75 -4.71 -16.87 11.23
C GLU A 75 -4.55 -15.63 10.36
N PHE A 76 -3.60 -15.65 9.41
CA PHE A 76 -3.40 -14.56 8.46
C PHE A 76 -4.58 -14.45 7.48
N MET A 77 -5.02 -15.58 6.90
CA MET A 77 -6.17 -15.59 5.99
C MET A 77 -7.47 -15.15 6.66
N ASN A 78 -7.68 -15.49 7.94
CA ASN A 78 -8.82 -15.00 8.71
C ASN A 78 -8.76 -13.48 8.87
N ARG A 79 -7.57 -12.91 9.13
CA ARG A 79 -7.38 -11.45 9.21
C ARG A 79 -7.69 -10.75 7.87
N LEU A 80 -7.30 -11.34 6.73
CA LEU A 80 -7.71 -10.87 5.41
C LEU A 80 -9.22 -11.05 5.13
N GLY A 81 -9.85 -12.03 5.78
CA GLY A 81 -11.30 -12.28 5.68
C GLY A 81 -12.16 -11.40 6.59
N SER A 82 -11.57 -10.65 7.51
CA SER A 82 -12.27 -9.86 8.53
C SER A 82 -11.56 -8.53 8.79
N THR A 83 -11.22 -7.80 7.73
CA THR A 83 -10.61 -6.47 7.83
C THR A 83 -11.56 -5.48 8.52
N LEU A 84 -10.99 -4.52 9.23
CA LEU A 84 -11.72 -3.37 9.76
C LEU A 84 -12.29 -2.53 8.61
N LYS A 85 -13.39 -1.85 8.86
CA LYS A 85 -13.81 -0.68 8.09
C LYS A 85 -13.04 0.55 8.55
N PRO A 86 -12.85 1.59 7.72
CA PRO A 86 -12.15 2.79 8.14
C PRO A 86 -12.84 3.46 9.34
N SER A 87 -14.18 3.46 9.40
CA SER A 87 -14.95 3.94 10.57
C SER A 87 -14.67 3.21 11.91
N GLU A 88 -14.04 2.04 11.90
CA GLU A 88 -13.67 1.27 13.10
C GLU A 88 -12.23 1.53 13.55
N VAL A 89 -11.47 2.29 12.77
CA VAL A 89 -10.06 2.60 13.02
C VAL A 89 -9.94 3.86 13.86
N ASN A 90 -9.25 3.75 14.99
CA ASN A 90 -8.75 4.91 15.74
C ASN A 90 -7.30 5.23 15.31
N PRO A 91 -7.03 6.35 14.62
CA PRO A 91 -5.69 6.67 14.10
C PRO A 91 -4.59 6.73 15.16
N ASP A 92 -4.94 7.07 16.41
CA ASP A 92 -3.97 7.25 17.49
C ASP A 92 -3.29 5.95 17.93
N ASP A 93 -3.89 4.80 17.63
CA ASP A 93 -3.35 3.47 17.96
C ASP A 93 -2.19 3.08 17.05
N TYR A 94 -1.97 3.80 15.95
CA TYR A 94 -1.03 3.43 14.89
C TYR A 94 0.15 4.39 14.78
N ALA A 95 1.35 3.82 14.56
CA ALA A 95 2.55 4.57 14.20
C ALA A 95 2.81 4.58 12.70
N VAL A 96 2.20 3.65 11.96
CA VAL A 96 2.40 3.47 10.52
C VAL A 96 1.07 3.14 9.88
N ILE A 97 0.79 3.74 8.72
CA ILE A 97 -0.20 3.24 7.77
C ILE A 97 0.52 2.82 6.49
N TYR A 98 0.25 1.61 6.01
CA TYR A 98 0.87 1.01 4.83
C TYR A 98 -0.20 0.61 3.82
N TYR A 99 -0.16 1.19 2.62
CA TYR A 99 -1.04 0.83 1.51
C TYR A 99 -0.40 -0.27 0.66
N ALA A 100 -0.90 -1.50 0.79
CA ALA A 100 -0.57 -2.58 -0.14
C ALA A 100 -1.28 -2.34 -1.48
N GLY A 101 -0.70 -2.85 -2.57
CA GLY A 101 -1.22 -2.70 -3.92
C GLY A 101 -1.92 -3.95 -4.46
N GLY A 102 -1.67 -4.23 -5.73
CA GLY A 102 -2.57 -4.97 -6.62
C GLY A 102 -3.57 -4.04 -7.31
N HIS A 103 -3.99 -4.36 -8.52
CA HIS A 103 -4.74 -3.41 -9.37
C HIS A 103 -6.10 -2.98 -8.81
N GLY A 104 -6.73 -3.80 -7.95
CA GLY A 104 -8.03 -3.47 -7.35
C GLY A 104 -8.07 -2.09 -6.66
N VAL A 105 -6.94 -1.68 -6.07
CA VAL A 105 -6.79 -0.41 -5.34
C VAL A 105 -7.13 0.83 -6.18
N ILE A 106 -7.00 0.74 -7.51
CA ILE A 106 -7.26 1.85 -8.44
C ILE A 106 -8.70 2.36 -8.32
N TRP A 107 -9.65 1.50 -7.95
CA TRP A 107 -11.07 1.83 -7.92
C TRP A 107 -11.61 2.18 -6.53
N ASP A 108 -10.89 1.86 -5.45
CA ASP A 108 -11.43 2.03 -4.09
C ASP A 108 -10.51 2.77 -3.10
N PHE A 109 -9.25 3.02 -3.44
CA PHE A 109 -8.37 3.82 -2.59
C PHE A 109 -8.47 5.34 -2.80
N PRO A 110 -8.40 5.88 -4.04
CA PRO A 110 -8.20 7.32 -4.23
C PRO A 110 -9.30 8.17 -3.62
N GLU A 111 -10.57 7.75 -3.75
CA GLU A 111 -11.74 8.52 -3.33
C GLU A 111 -12.24 8.15 -1.92
N ASN A 112 -11.51 7.31 -1.17
CA ASN A 112 -11.91 6.95 0.19
C ASN A 112 -11.48 8.03 1.20
N GLU A 113 -12.38 8.96 1.50
CA GLU A 113 -12.13 10.08 2.43
C GLU A 113 -11.80 9.61 3.86
N GLU A 114 -12.37 8.51 4.33
CA GLU A 114 -12.07 7.99 5.68
C GLU A 114 -10.61 7.52 5.80
N LEU A 115 -10.11 6.79 4.80
CA LEU A 115 -8.70 6.38 4.72
C LEU A 115 -7.77 7.59 4.57
N GLN A 116 -8.17 8.60 3.79
CA GLN A 116 -7.41 9.85 3.67
C GLN A 116 -7.28 10.53 5.05
N ASN A 117 -8.38 10.63 5.80
CA ASN A 117 -8.40 11.23 7.13
C ASN A 117 -7.56 10.42 8.13
N ILE A 118 -7.63 9.10 8.12
CA ILE A 118 -6.79 8.24 8.98
C ILE A 118 -5.31 8.50 8.69
N SER A 119 -4.92 8.51 7.41
CA SER A 119 -3.54 8.76 6.99
C SER A 119 -3.06 10.16 7.34
N GLN A 120 -3.90 11.18 7.15
CA GLN A 120 -3.60 12.55 7.57
C GLN A 120 -3.31 12.59 9.07
N ASN A 121 -4.19 12.02 9.91
CA ASN A 121 -4.02 12.01 11.37
C ASN A 121 -2.74 11.29 11.79
N ILE A 122 -2.47 10.10 11.23
CA ILE A 122 -1.24 9.35 11.52
C ILE A 122 -0.01 10.17 11.14
N TYR A 123 -0.01 10.80 9.96
CA TYR A 123 1.11 11.63 9.51
C TYR A 123 1.27 12.91 10.34
N GLU A 124 0.20 13.60 10.71
CA GLU A 124 0.33 14.83 11.51
C GLU A 124 0.72 14.54 12.97
N ASN A 125 0.39 13.35 13.49
CA ASN A 125 0.77 12.87 14.82
C ASN A 125 2.17 12.21 14.88
N GLY A 126 3.04 12.45 13.89
CA GLY A 126 4.42 11.96 13.92
C GLY A 126 4.62 10.54 13.35
N GLY A 127 3.56 9.88 12.88
CA GLY A 127 3.60 8.55 12.26
C GLY A 127 4.15 8.53 10.83
N ILE A 128 4.17 7.34 10.23
CA ILE A 128 4.69 7.11 8.87
C ILE A 128 3.53 6.75 7.94
N VAL A 129 3.51 7.35 6.76
CA VAL A 129 2.64 6.93 5.66
C VAL A 129 3.49 6.20 4.65
N SER A 130 3.08 4.99 4.27
CA SER A 130 3.81 4.20 3.31
C SER A 130 2.92 3.49 2.31
N SER A 131 3.49 3.11 1.17
CA SER A 131 2.78 2.36 0.13
C SER A 131 3.73 1.51 -0.71
N VAL A 132 3.18 0.61 -1.50
CA VAL A 132 3.92 -0.10 -2.56
C VAL A 132 3.06 -0.24 -3.82
N CYS A 133 3.69 -0.33 -4.99
CA CYS A 133 3.02 -0.67 -6.25
C CYS A 133 1.88 0.31 -6.56
N HIS A 134 0.70 -0.18 -6.95
CA HIS A 134 -0.50 0.63 -7.10
C HIS A 134 -1.06 1.15 -5.79
N GLY A 135 -0.66 0.62 -4.63
CA GLY A 135 -1.08 1.16 -3.33
C GLY A 135 -0.73 2.65 -3.17
N ALA A 136 0.25 3.15 -3.92
CA ALA A 136 0.57 4.57 -4.02
C ALA A 136 -0.61 5.46 -4.47
N VAL A 137 -1.61 4.91 -5.17
CA VAL A 137 -2.81 5.68 -5.56
C VAL A 137 -3.66 6.10 -4.36
N GLY A 138 -3.54 5.39 -3.22
CA GLY A 138 -4.16 5.80 -1.95
C GLY A 138 -3.59 7.10 -1.38
N LEU A 139 -2.45 7.56 -1.89
CA LEU A 139 -1.80 8.79 -1.45
C LEU A 139 -2.29 10.05 -2.20
N LEU A 140 -2.94 9.87 -3.36
CA LEU A 140 -3.22 10.94 -4.33
C LEU A 140 -4.06 12.09 -3.77
N ASN A 141 -4.97 11.78 -2.85
CA ASN A 141 -5.95 12.73 -2.33
C ASN A 141 -5.74 13.05 -0.85
N ILE A 142 -4.70 12.51 -0.20
CA ILE A 142 -4.38 12.87 1.19
C ILE A 142 -3.91 14.32 1.22
N LYS A 143 -4.67 15.18 1.90
CA LYS A 143 -4.31 16.56 2.19
C LYS A 143 -3.93 16.71 3.65
N LEU A 144 -2.94 17.56 3.91
CA LEU A 144 -2.57 17.97 5.26
C LEU A 144 -3.44 19.14 5.72
N SER A 145 -3.38 19.47 7.01
CA SER A 145 -4.14 20.56 7.63
C SER A 145 -3.80 21.94 7.05
N ASN A 146 -2.65 22.06 6.37
CA ASN A 146 -2.27 23.26 5.62
C ASN A 146 -2.96 23.37 4.23
N GLY A 147 -3.74 22.37 3.82
CA GLY A 147 -4.46 22.30 2.54
C GLY A 147 -3.65 21.74 1.37
N GLU A 148 -2.36 21.46 1.54
CA GLU A 148 -1.50 20.88 0.51
C GLU A 148 -1.63 19.35 0.48
N TYR A 149 -1.42 18.75 -0.70
CA TYR A 149 -1.31 17.30 -0.80
C TYR A 149 -0.06 16.81 -0.07
N LEU A 150 -0.18 15.71 0.68
CA LEU A 150 0.93 15.07 1.41
C LEU A 150 2.15 14.82 0.49
N ILE A 151 1.88 14.45 -0.76
CA ILE A 151 2.91 14.08 -1.74
C ILE A 151 3.47 15.27 -2.55
N ASN A 152 2.91 16.48 -2.40
CA ASN A 152 3.36 17.65 -3.16
C ASN A 152 4.82 18.01 -2.81
N GLY A 153 5.68 18.06 -3.82
CA GLY A 153 7.11 18.34 -3.66
C GLY A 153 7.91 17.22 -2.96
N LYS A 154 7.31 16.05 -2.73
CA LYS A 154 7.96 14.90 -2.07
C LYS A 154 8.46 13.88 -3.08
N LYS A 155 9.58 13.23 -2.78
CA LYS A 155 10.04 12.09 -3.56
C LYS A 155 9.17 10.88 -3.28
N VAL A 156 8.62 10.29 -4.34
CA VAL A 156 7.78 9.09 -4.26
C VAL A 156 8.09 8.14 -5.40
N THR A 157 7.70 6.90 -5.25
CA THR A 157 7.63 5.89 -6.30
C THR A 157 6.28 5.16 -6.20
N GLY A 158 6.00 4.32 -7.18
CA GLY A 158 4.79 3.52 -7.30
C GLY A 158 4.87 2.72 -8.60
N PHE A 159 3.84 1.96 -8.96
CA PHE A 159 3.91 1.15 -10.17
C PHE A 159 4.12 2.03 -11.40
N SER A 160 5.16 1.73 -12.19
CA SER A 160 5.55 2.61 -13.28
C SER A 160 4.66 2.46 -14.50
N ASN A 161 4.58 3.51 -15.30
CA ASN A 161 3.88 3.47 -16.59
C ASN A 161 4.46 2.40 -17.53
N GLU A 162 5.76 2.11 -17.41
CA GLU A 162 6.43 1.08 -18.19
C GLU A 162 6.02 -0.32 -17.74
N GLU A 163 6.02 -0.59 -16.43
CA GLU A 163 5.54 -1.85 -15.88
C GLU A 163 4.06 -2.09 -16.21
N GLU A 164 3.21 -1.06 -16.18
CA GLU A 164 1.80 -1.14 -16.58
C GLU A 164 1.61 -1.58 -18.03
N ARG A 165 2.42 -1.03 -18.94
CA ARG A 165 2.42 -1.44 -20.35
C ARG A 165 2.94 -2.86 -20.53
N LEU A 166 3.96 -3.26 -19.76
CA LEU A 166 4.53 -4.61 -19.84
C LEU A 166 3.56 -5.70 -19.37
N VAL A 167 2.62 -5.36 -18.48
CA VAL A 167 1.52 -6.28 -18.09
C VAL A 167 0.27 -6.12 -18.94
N GLU A 168 0.32 -5.27 -19.98
CA GLU A 168 -0.75 -5.03 -20.96
C GLU A 168 -2.09 -4.59 -20.33
N LEU A 169 -2.02 -3.87 -19.20
CA LEU A 169 -3.19 -3.41 -18.46
C LEU A 169 -3.43 -1.89 -18.53
N ASP A 170 -2.52 -1.16 -19.18
CA ASP A 170 -2.56 0.30 -19.33
C ASP A 170 -3.84 0.81 -20.02
N GLN A 171 -4.44 0.01 -20.90
CA GLN A 171 -5.70 0.34 -21.58
C GLN A 171 -6.96 -0.03 -20.77
N PHE A 172 -6.81 -0.77 -19.66
CA PHE A 172 -7.92 -1.25 -18.83
C PHE A 172 -8.07 -0.51 -17.50
N VAL A 173 -7.06 0.29 -17.12
CA VAL A 173 -7.08 1.17 -15.95
C VAL A 173 -7.57 2.56 -16.33
N PRO A 174 -8.33 3.26 -15.46
CA PRO A 174 -8.82 4.61 -15.72
C PRO A 174 -7.73 5.68 -15.75
N PHE A 175 -6.57 5.41 -15.15
CA PHE A 175 -5.41 6.29 -15.11
C PHE A 175 -4.15 5.46 -14.78
N LEU A 176 -2.97 6.06 -15.00
CA LEU A 176 -1.70 5.43 -14.66
C LEU A 176 -1.15 6.03 -13.34
N THR A 177 -0.63 5.17 -12.46
CA THR A 177 -0.14 5.55 -11.13
C THR A 177 0.95 6.62 -11.18
N GLU A 178 1.99 6.44 -12.01
CA GLU A 178 3.09 7.39 -12.18
C GLU A 178 2.59 8.76 -12.65
N ASP A 179 1.65 8.80 -13.61
CA ASP A 179 1.07 10.05 -14.11
C ASP A 179 0.28 10.81 -13.05
N GLU A 180 -0.55 10.11 -12.26
CA GLU A 180 -1.34 10.75 -11.20
C GLU A 180 -0.47 11.27 -10.05
N LEU A 181 0.60 10.55 -9.68
CA LEU A 181 1.56 11.03 -8.68
C LEU A 181 2.23 12.34 -9.15
N LEU A 182 2.64 12.41 -10.41
CA LEU A 182 3.20 13.63 -11.01
C LEU A 182 2.18 14.78 -11.04
N LYS A 183 0.92 14.51 -11.43
CA LYS A 183 -0.15 15.52 -11.44
C LYS A 183 -0.43 16.12 -10.06
N LYS A 184 -0.21 15.36 -8.99
CA LYS A 184 -0.33 15.82 -7.59
C LYS A 184 0.91 16.53 -7.05
N GLY A 185 1.89 16.80 -7.92
CA GLY A 185 3.09 17.56 -7.59
C GLY A 185 4.22 16.73 -6.98
N ALA A 186 4.11 15.40 -6.97
CA ALA A 186 5.15 14.54 -6.45
C ALA A 186 6.37 14.48 -7.39
N ILE A 187 7.55 14.27 -6.81
CA ILE A 187 8.79 14.04 -7.54
C ILE A 187 8.94 12.53 -7.73
N TYR A 188 8.37 12.00 -8.80
CA TYR A 188 8.38 10.57 -9.07
C TYR A 188 9.79 10.06 -9.41
N GLN A 189 10.19 8.95 -8.78
CA GLN A 189 11.44 8.23 -9.05
C GLN A 189 11.14 6.74 -9.22
N LYS A 190 11.96 6.04 -9.99
CA LYS A 190 11.85 4.60 -10.23
C LYS A 190 13.24 3.98 -10.42
N ALA A 191 13.30 2.66 -10.31
CA ALA A 191 14.44 1.85 -10.68
C ALA A 191 14.86 2.09 -12.14
N GLU A 192 16.09 1.72 -12.47
CA GLU A 192 16.59 1.81 -13.84
C GLU A 192 15.94 0.77 -14.75
N GLN A 193 15.62 -0.41 -14.22
CA GLN A 193 14.93 -1.48 -14.95
C GLN A 193 13.57 -1.81 -14.30
N PRO A 194 12.55 -2.16 -15.10
CA PRO A 194 11.28 -2.63 -14.56
C PRO A 194 11.49 -3.89 -13.71
N TRP A 195 10.63 -4.11 -12.71
CA TRP A 195 10.66 -5.26 -11.79
C TRP A 195 11.81 -5.28 -10.78
N GLU A 196 12.79 -4.38 -10.87
CA GLU A 196 13.78 -4.21 -9.82
C GLU A 196 13.13 -3.69 -8.54
N ALA A 197 13.57 -4.25 -7.41
CA ALA A 197 13.12 -3.78 -6.11
C ALA A 197 13.62 -2.35 -5.88
N TYR A 198 12.69 -1.42 -5.71
CA TYR A 198 12.98 -0.01 -5.47
C TYR A 198 12.03 0.58 -4.44
N ALA A 199 12.60 1.17 -3.39
CA ALA A 199 11.86 1.88 -2.35
C ALA A 199 12.61 3.16 -1.97
N ILE A 200 11.84 4.21 -1.68
CA ILE A 200 12.37 5.54 -1.36
C ILE A 200 11.72 6.11 -0.10
N GLU A 201 12.53 6.78 0.70
CA GLU A 201 12.13 7.51 1.91
C GLU A 201 12.28 9.03 1.65
N ASP A 202 11.20 9.78 1.84
CA ASP A 202 11.21 11.24 1.99
C ASP A 202 10.58 11.60 3.35
N ASN A 203 11.45 11.78 4.35
CA ASN A 203 11.05 11.97 5.74
C ASN A 203 10.20 10.78 6.25
N ARG A 204 8.90 11.02 6.52
CA ARG A 204 7.95 10.02 7.05
C ARG A 204 7.00 9.50 5.96
N LEU A 205 7.32 9.76 4.69
CA LEU A 205 6.65 9.21 3.52
C LEU A 205 7.58 8.18 2.87
N ILE A 206 7.15 6.92 2.80
CA ILE A 206 7.99 5.81 2.31
C ILE A 206 7.22 5.02 1.25
N THR A 207 7.73 4.95 0.03
CA THR A 207 6.99 4.32 -1.09
C THR A 207 7.86 3.29 -1.80
N GLY A 208 7.23 2.23 -2.31
CA GLY A 208 7.88 1.17 -3.09
C GLY A 208 7.26 1.00 -4.47
N GLN A 209 8.09 0.65 -5.46
CA GLN A 209 7.69 0.68 -6.86
C GLN A 209 6.75 -0.47 -7.27
N ASN A 210 7.06 -1.71 -6.89
CA ASN A 210 6.42 -2.90 -7.45
C ASN A 210 6.39 -4.04 -6.39
N PRO A 211 5.88 -5.24 -6.69
CA PRO A 211 5.78 -6.32 -5.71
C PRO A 211 7.11 -6.70 -5.01
N ALA A 212 8.24 -6.56 -5.71
CA ALA A 212 9.57 -6.85 -5.14
C ALA A 212 9.99 -5.82 -4.07
N SER A 213 9.30 -4.68 -3.99
CA SER A 213 9.62 -3.58 -3.08
C SER A 213 8.93 -3.67 -1.71
N GLY A 214 8.01 -4.61 -1.48
CA GLY A 214 7.28 -4.72 -0.20
C GLY A 214 8.22 -4.93 1.01
N GLY A 215 9.21 -5.80 0.86
CA GLY A 215 10.25 -6.02 1.87
C GLY A 215 11.13 -4.78 2.12
N PRO A 216 11.73 -4.18 1.08
CA PRO A 216 12.47 -2.92 1.19
C PRO A 216 11.70 -1.76 1.84
N VAL A 217 10.39 -1.62 1.55
CA VAL A 217 9.54 -0.62 2.24
C VAL A 217 9.48 -0.88 3.74
N ALA A 218 9.28 -2.13 4.15
CA ALA A 218 9.28 -2.51 5.56
C ALA A 218 10.61 -2.16 6.27
N GLU A 219 11.74 -2.40 5.60
CA GLU A 219 13.08 -2.07 6.14
C GLU A 219 13.26 -0.56 6.37
N LEU A 220 12.83 0.26 5.41
CA LEU A 220 12.86 1.73 5.56
C LEU A 220 11.93 2.20 6.68
N VAL A 221 10.72 1.64 6.77
CA VAL A 221 9.77 1.94 7.86
C VAL A 221 10.37 1.62 9.22
N LEU A 222 10.92 0.42 9.40
CA LEU A 222 11.52 -0.01 10.66
C LEU A 222 12.73 0.85 11.03
N LYS A 223 13.57 1.20 10.04
CA LYS A 223 14.69 2.12 10.24
C LYS A 223 14.21 3.51 10.67
N GLN A 224 13.14 4.03 10.07
CA GLN A 224 12.60 5.35 10.40
C GLN A 224 11.98 5.38 11.80
N LEU A 225 11.30 4.31 12.23
CA LEU A 225 10.78 4.18 13.60
C LEU A 225 11.90 4.19 14.66
N GLN A 226 13.07 3.62 14.35
CA GLN A 226 14.22 3.65 15.26
C GLN A 226 14.83 5.05 15.43
N LYS A 227 14.74 5.92 14.41
CA LYS A 227 15.22 7.31 14.52
C LYS A 227 14.34 8.18 15.42
N ASN A 228 13.08 7.79 15.60
CA ASN A 228 12.07 8.52 16.36
C ASN A 228 11.87 7.97 17.79
N ALA A 229 12.59 6.91 18.16
CA ALA A 229 12.57 6.29 19.49
C ALA A 229 13.60 6.93 20.41
#